data_AF-A0A937U932-F1
#
_entry.id   AF-A0A937U932-F1
#
_cell.length_a   1.000
_cell.length_b   1.000
_cell.length_c   1.000
_cell.angle_alpha   90.00
_cell.angle_beta   90.00
_cell.angle_gamma   90.00
#
_symmetry.space_group_name_H-M   'P 1'
#
loop_
_entity.id
_entity.type
_entity.pdbx_description
1 polymer ?
#
loop_
_entity_poly.entity_id
_entity_poly.type
_entity_poly.pdbx_seq_one_letter_code
_entity_poly.pdbx_strand_id
1 'polypeptide(L)'
;MSCGTISCKAFRCRQTGRAFSRFLSVWLVWITLPTLCVDARTVAEWDFSYGMHGWKGNHHVTDLIHSRQGLSFTSTGVDPWIEGPAVNLRTDRLTKVTVRMKSNANSTGELFYGPYFQAGRSVRFAVNNDNDVYGRRRLSCAAAGGAAAVR
;
A
#
# COMPACT_ATOMS: atom_id res chain seq x y z
N MET A 1 7.72 -22.44 3.10
CA MET A 1 6.47 -21.97 2.45
C MET A 1 5.44 -21.82 3.55
N SER A 2 4.90 -20.63 3.77
CA SER A 2 3.84 -20.44 4.78
C SER A 2 2.48 -20.53 4.10
N CYS A 3 1.85 -21.70 4.24
CA CYS A 3 0.43 -21.85 4.03
C CYS A 3 -0.28 -21.11 5.17
N GLY A 4 -1.32 -20.33 4.88
CA GLY A 4 -2.00 -19.55 5.91
C GLY A 4 -3.05 -18.59 5.35
N THR A 5 -3.89 -18.10 6.25
CA THR A 5 -4.95 -17.13 5.99
C THR A 5 -4.42 -15.71 6.20
N ILE A 6 -4.61 -14.88 5.20
CA ILE A 6 -4.30 -13.45 5.23
C ILE A 6 -5.64 -12.71 5.13
N SER A 7 -5.81 -11.65 5.93
CA SER A 7 -6.98 -10.79 5.87
C SER A 7 -6.58 -9.33 5.81
N CYS A 8 -7.06 -8.64 4.78
CA CYS A 8 -6.86 -7.22 4.53
C CYS A 8 -8.18 -6.49 4.74
N LYS A 9 -8.21 -5.53 5.66
CA LYS A 9 -9.40 -4.69 5.89
C LYS A 9 -9.48 -3.54 4.90
N ALA A 10 -8.36 -2.87 4.64
CA ALA A 10 -8.34 -1.75 3.72
C ALA A 10 -6.94 -1.48 3.16
N PHE A 11 -6.94 -0.96 1.92
CA PHE A 11 -5.79 -0.29 1.33
C PHE A 11 -6.13 1.17 1.08
N ARG A 12 -5.22 2.06 1.44
CA ARG A 12 -5.37 3.49 1.17
C ARG A 12 -4.10 4.06 0.59
N CYS A 13 -4.21 4.67 -0.58
CA CYS A 13 -3.11 5.35 -1.24
C CYS A 13 -3.29 6.86 -1.12
N ARG A 14 -2.26 7.55 -0.63
CA ARG A 14 -2.22 9.01 -0.55
C ARG A 14 -0.99 9.55 -1.26
N GLN A 15 -1.13 10.69 -1.92
CA GLN A 15 -0.01 11.41 -2.52
C GLN A 15 0.19 12.77 -1.86
N THR A 16 1.44 13.07 -1.53
CA THR A 16 1.83 14.38 -0.99
C THR A 16 2.70 15.13 -2.00
N GLY A 17 2.41 16.41 -2.20
CA GLY A 17 3.29 17.29 -2.97
C GLY A 17 4.67 17.42 -2.31
N ARG A 18 5.74 17.41 -3.11
CA ARG A 18 7.04 17.89 -2.64
C ARG A 18 7.02 19.41 -2.73
N ALA A 19 7.13 20.11 -1.60
CA ALA A 19 7.43 21.54 -1.63
C ALA A 19 8.85 21.70 -2.20
N PHE A 20 8.95 22.05 -3.49
CA PHE A 20 10.21 22.43 -4.11
C PHE A 20 10.60 23.79 -3.54
N SER A 21 11.30 23.80 -2.40
CA SER A 21 11.94 25.03 -1.92
C SER A 21 13.14 25.32 -2.82
N ARG A 22 12.89 26.06 -3.91
CA ARG A 22 13.94 26.78 -4.63
C ARG A 22 14.09 28.14 -3.97
N PHE A 23 14.96 28.25 -2.97
CA PHE A 23 15.51 29.54 -2.57
C PHE A 23 17.04 29.48 -2.75
N LEU A 24 17.46 29.77 -3.97
CA LEU A 24 18.79 30.32 -4.21
C LEU A 24 18.70 31.83 -3.90
N SER A 25 19.62 32.29 -3.05
CA SER A 25 19.99 33.70 -2.85
C SER A 25 19.02 34.54 -1.99
N VAL A 26 19.41 35.49 -1.14
CA VAL A 26 20.65 36.00 -0.51
C VAL A 26 20.11 37.01 0.53
N TRP A 27 20.62 36.98 1.76
CA TRP A 27 20.58 38.04 2.79
C TRP A 27 19.24 38.53 3.40
N LEU A 28 19.10 38.26 4.71
CA LEU A 28 18.55 39.14 5.74
C LEU A 28 17.06 39.56 5.64
N VAL A 29 16.13 38.66 5.96
CA VAL A 29 14.74 39.04 6.32
C VAL A 29 14.18 38.06 7.36
N TRP A 30 13.48 38.62 8.35
CA TRP A 30 12.69 38.00 9.42
C TRP A 30 12.16 36.61 9.12
N ILE A 31 12.35 35.68 10.07
CA ILE A 31 11.89 34.29 10.03
C ILE A 31 10.35 34.25 10.06
N THR A 32 9.72 34.48 8.91
CA THR A 32 8.40 33.91 8.63
C THR A 32 8.65 32.45 8.30
N LEU A 33 8.47 31.56 9.28
CA LEU A 33 8.44 30.13 9.02
C LEU A 33 7.35 29.90 7.95
N PRO A 34 7.68 29.53 6.71
CA PRO A 34 6.66 29.17 5.76
C PRO A 34 6.08 27.86 6.30
N THR A 35 4.83 27.90 6.74
CA THR A 35 4.06 26.70 7.07
C THR A 35 4.04 25.84 5.82
N LEU A 36 4.85 24.79 5.81
CA LEU A 36 4.82 23.78 4.76
C LEU A 36 3.45 23.10 4.81
N CYS A 37 2.49 23.62 4.05
CA CYS A 37 1.23 22.95 3.80
C CYS A 37 1.53 21.72 2.93
N VAL A 38 1.76 20.59 3.60
CA VAL A 38 1.83 19.29 2.93
C VAL A 38 0.40 18.91 2.53
N ASP A 39 0.00 19.25 1.30
CA ASP A 39 -1.24 18.76 0.70
C ASP A 39 -1.14 17.25 0.49
N ALA A 40 -1.86 16.49 1.31
CA ALA A 40 -1.93 15.04 1.28
C ALA A 40 -3.31 14.58 0.77
N ARG A 41 -3.41 14.25 -0.52
CA ARG A 41 -4.66 13.81 -1.14
C ARG A 41 -4.76 12.28 -1.15
N THR A 42 -5.92 11.74 -0.75
CA THR A 42 -6.25 10.32 -1.02
C THR A 42 -6.53 10.16 -2.50
N VAL A 43 -5.75 9.33 -3.18
CA VAL A 43 -5.88 9.08 -4.62
C VAL A 43 -6.60 7.76 -4.92
N ALA A 44 -6.55 6.81 -3.99
CA ALA A 44 -7.33 5.58 -4.03
C ALA A 44 -7.58 5.06 -2.62
N GLU A 45 -8.75 4.48 -2.40
CA GLU A 45 -9.09 3.79 -1.16
C GLU A 45 -9.98 2.59 -1.49
N TRP A 46 -9.63 1.45 -0.91
CA TRP A 46 -10.39 0.22 -0.99
C TRP A 46 -10.72 -0.21 0.43
N ASP A 47 -12.01 -0.15 0.75
CA ASP A 47 -12.56 -0.70 1.98
C ASP A 47 -13.25 -2.03 1.69
N PHE A 48 -12.61 -3.12 2.07
CA PHE A 48 -13.05 -4.45 1.69
C PHE A 48 -14.28 -4.94 2.47
N SER A 49 -14.76 -4.17 3.46
CA SER A 49 -16.07 -4.45 4.05
C SER A 49 -17.23 -4.23 3.08
N TYR A 50 -16.99 -3.55 1.96
CA TYR A 50 -18.00 -3.19 0.96
C TYR A 50 -17.79 -3.85 -0.42
N GLY A 51 -16.87 -4.82 -0.53
CA GLY A 51 -16.66 -5.55 -1.77
C GLY A 51 -15.19 -5.84 -2.07
N MET A 52 -14.94 -6.58 -3.16
CA MET A 52 -13.59 -6.92 -3.62
C MET A 52 -12.93 -5.80 -4.42
N HIS A 53 -13.68 -4.85 -4.95
CA HIS A 53 -13.19 -3.69 -5.71
C HIS A 53 -12.20 -4.04 -6.85
N GLY A 54 -12.44 -5.16 -7.54
CA GLY A 54 -11.61 -5.62 -8.65
C GLY A 54 -10.28 -6.27 -8.24
N TRP A 55 -10.06 -6.53 -6.95
CA TRP A 55 -8.90 -7.29 -6.49
C TRP A 55 -9.04 -8.77 -6.83
N LYS A 56 -7.94 -9.36 -7.29
CA LYS A 56 -7.84 -10.77 -7.70
C LYS A 56 -6.60 -11.42 -7.10
N GLY A 57 -6.67 -12.71 -6.84
CA GLY A 57 -5.52 -13.52 -6.44
C GLY A 57 -4.80 -14.10 -7.64
N ASN A 58 -3.53 -14.45 -7.48
CA ASN A 58 -2.84 -15.32 -8.42
C ASN A 58 -3.26 -16.79 -8.24
N HIS A 59 -2.63 -17.72 -8.97
CA HIS A 59 -2.95 -19.15 -8.91
C HIS A 59 -2.52 -19.84 -7.60
N HIS A 60 -1.84 -19.14 -6.69
CA HIS A 60 -1.45 -19.61 -5.36
C HIS A 60 -2.30 -18.97 -4.24
N VAL A 61 -3.39 -18.30 -4.62
CA VAL A 61 -4.38 -17.73 -3.72
C VAL A 61 -5.72 -18.42 -3.95
N THR A 62 -6.29 -19.00 -2.89
CA THR A 62 -7.63 -19.57 -2.89
C THR A 62 -8.53 -18.85 -1.89
N ASP A 63 -9.83 -19.09 -1.98
CA ASP A 63 -10.83 -18.60 -1.02
C ASP A 63 -10.80 -17.08 -0.84
N LEU A 64 -10.49 -16.35 -1.91
CA LEU A 64 -10.47 -14.90 -1.92
C LEU A 64 -11.90 -14.36 -1.81
N ILE A 65 -12.31 -14.02 -0.60
CA ILE A 65 -13.69 -13.68 -0.26
C ILE A 65 -13.70 -12.36 0.51
N HIS A 66 -14.64 -11.48 0.17
CA HIS A 66 -14.90 -10.27 0.95
C HIS A 66 -15.98 -10.54 2.01
N SER A 67 -15.86 -9.86 3.14
CA SER A 67 -16.84 -9.88 4.24
C SER A 67 -16.80 -8.54 4.98
N ARG A 68 -17.67 -8.34 5.96
CA ARG A 68 -17.62 -7.15 6.85
C ARG A 68 -16.28 -6.98 7.57
N GLN A 69 -15.49 -8.04 7.70
CA GLN A 69 -14.17 -8.00 8.34
C GLN A 69 -13.08 -7.52 7.37
N GLY A 70 -13.29 -7.67 6.07
CA GLY A 70 -12.34 -7.34 5.01
C GLY A 70 -12.29 -8.43 3.95
N LEU A 71 -11.23 -8.37 3.13
CA LEU A 71 -10.87 -9.36 2.13
C LEU A 71 -9.97 -10.41 2.78
N SER A 72 -10.39 -11.67 2.78
CA SER A 72 -9.61 -12.79 3.32
C SER A 72 -9.27 -13.77 2.21
N PHE A 73 -8.13 -14.44 2.33
CA PHE A 73 -7.71 -15.47 1.39
C PHE A 73 -6.71 -16.45 2.01
N THR A 74 -6.56 -17.60 1.38
CA THR A 74 -5.60 -18.64 1.77
C THR A 74 -4.44 -18.68 0.77
N SER A 75 -3.22 -18.62 1.29
CA SER A 75 -1.99 -18.93 0.54
C SER A 75 -1.83 -20.44 0.42
N THR A 76 -1.72 -20.96 -0.80
CA THR A 76 -1.60 -22.41 -1.06
C THR A 76 -0.28 -22.84 -1.71
N GLY A 77 0.60 -21.91 -2.05
CA GLY A 77 1.80 -22.23 -2.82
C GLY A 77 2.95 -21.22 -2.73
N VAL A 78 3.73 -21.11 -3.81
CA VAL A 78 4.94 -20.29 -3.86
C VAL A 78 4.58 -18.89 -4.31
N ASP A 79 4.92 -17.89 -3.49
CA ASP A 79 4.66 -16.48 -3.82
C ASP A 79 3.16 -16.18 -4.05
N PRO A 80 2.29 -16.37 -3.03
CA PRO A 80 0.90 -15.93 -3.09
C PRO A 80 0.83 -14.40 -3.17
N TRP A 81 0.06 -13.82 -4.09
CA TRP A 81 -0.22 -12.38 -4.06
C TRP A 81 -1.64 -12.07 -4.53
N ILE A 82 -2.15 -10.94 -4.04
CA ILE A 82 -3.36 -10.29 -4.57
C ILE A 82 -2.97 -9.02 -5.33
N GLU A 83 -3.66 -8.75 -6.42
CA GLU A 83 -3.44 -7.60 -7.29
C GLU A 83 -4.73 -6.78 -7.39
N GLY A 84 -4.60 -5.47 -7.14
CA GLY A 84 -5.70 -4.51 -7.27
C GLY A 84 -5.76 -3.86 -8.65
N PRO A 85 -6.84 -3.10 -8.94
CA PRO A 85 -6.94 -2.33 -10.17
C PRO A 85 -5.83 -1.27 -10.27
N ALA A 86 -5.46 -0.92 -11.50
CA ALA A 86 -4.45 0.11 -11.74
C ALA A 86 -4.89 1.47 -11.18
N VAL A 87 -3.98 2.15 -10.49
CA VAL A 87 -4.20 3.53 -10.00
C VAL A 87 -3.29 4.48 -10.76
N ASN A 88 -3.89 5.55 -11.29
CA ASN A 88 -3.13 6.63 -11.91
C ASN A 88 -2.49 7.50 -10.83
N LEU A 89 -1.21 7.24 -10.55
CA LEU A 89 -0.41 7.98 -9.58
C LEU A 89 0.45 9.02 -10.29
N ARG A 90 0.48 10.23 -9.76
CA ARG A 90 1.40 11.27 -10.26
C ARG A 90 2.84 10.92 -9.91
N THR A 91 3.75 11.02 -10.87
CA THR A 91 5.18 10.69 -10.68
C THR A 91 5.96 11.79 -9.95
N ASP A 92 5.44 13.01 -9.90
CA ASP A 92 6.04 14.16 -9.22
C ASP A 92 5.70 14.25 -7.71
N ARG A 93 4.89 13.32 -7.20
CA ARG A 93 4.46 13.28 -5.80
C ARG A 93 5.02 12.06 -5.07
N LEU A 94 5.16 12.19 -3.76
CA LEU A 94 5.47 11.03 -2.90
C LEU A 94 4.19 10.24 -2.66
N THR A 95 4.26 8.92 -2.78
CA THR A 95 3.13 8.02 -2.54
C THR A 95 3.28 7.32 -1.21
N LYS A 96 2.22 7.37 -0.40
CA LYS A 96 2.09 6.66 0.86
C LYS A 96 0.94 5.66 0.77
N VAL A 97 1.25 4.39 0.92
CA VAL A 97 0.26 3.31 0.98
C VAL A 97 0.07 2.91 2.44
N THR A 98 -1.18 2.85 2.88
CA THR A 98 -1.56 2.33 4.19
C THR A 98 -2.29 1.02 4.00
N VAL A 99 -1.75 -0.04 4.59
CA VAL A 99 -2.33 -1.38 4.60
C VAL A 99 -2.88 -1.65 5.99
N ARG A 100 -4.13 -2.11 6.10
CA ARG A 100 -4.69 -2.64 7.34
C ARG A 100 -4.87 -4.13 7.17
N MET A 101 -4.05 -4.94 7.82
CA MET A 101 -4.09 -6.40 7.65
C MET A 101 -3.78 -7.18 8.92
N LYS A 102 -4.17 -8.45 8.93
CA LYS A 102 -3.74 -9.48 9.87
C LYS A 102 -3.44 -10.75 9.10
N SER A 103 -2.62 -11.62 9.67
CA SER A 103 -2.20 -12.87 9.03
C SER A 103 -1.97 -13.93 10.11
N ASN A 104 -2.07 -15.21 9.77
CA ASN A 104 -1.40 -16.30 10.51
C ASN A 104 -0.28 -16.96 9.68
N ALA A 105 0.05 -16.39 8.52
CA ALA A 105 1.15 -16.83 7.67
C ALA A 105 2.47 -16.16 8.12
N ASN A 106 3.36 -15.86 7.17
CA ASN A 106 4.63 -15.19 7.46
C ASN A 106 4.45 -13.84 8.18
N SER A 107 5.44 -13.48 8.99
CA SER A 107 5.55 -12.20 9.69
C SER A 107 6.09 -11.06 8.81
N THR A 108 6.14 -11.26 7.49
CA THR A 108 6.61 -10.28 6.51
C THR A 108 5.67 -10.24 5.33
N GLY A 109 5.30 -9.04 4.90
CA GLY A 109 4.58 -8.80 3.65
C GLY A 109 5.37 -7.88 2.73
N GLU A 110 4.98 -7.85 1.46
CA GLU A 110 5.64 -7.02 0.46
C GLU A 110 4.63 -6.41 -0.50
N LEU A 111 4.78 -5.10 -0.72
CA LEU A 111 3.99 -4.33 -1.67
C LEU A 111 4.83 -4.07 -2.92
N PHE A 112 4.37 -4.53 -4.08
CA PHE A 112 4.94 -4.20 -5.38
C PHE A 112 4.15 -3.07 -6.04
N TYR A 113 4.85 -2.24 -6.83
CA TYR A 113 4.27 -1.08 -7.50
C TYR A 113 4.85 -0.83 -8.89
N GLY A 114 4.04 -0.27 -9.77
CA GLY A 114 4.42 0.12 -11.13
C GLY A 114 3.47 -0.45 -12.20
N PRO A 115 3.70 -0.11 -13.47
CA PRO A 115 2.80 -0.49 -14.56
C PRO A 115 2.91 -1.98 -14.93
N TYR A 116 3.98 -2.63 -14.49
CA TYR A 116 4.25 -4.05 -14.63
C TYR A 116 5.12 -4.49 -13.45
N PHE A 117 5.09 -5.79 -13.14
CA PHE A 117 5.88 -6.36 -12.06
C PHE A 117 7.38 -6.14 -12.28
N GLN A 118 8.06 -5.67 -11.25
CA GLN A 118 9.51 -5.62 -11.16
C GLN A 118 9.94 -5.96 -9.74
N ALA A 119 10.78 -6.98 -9.56
CA ALA A 119 11.21 -7.45 -8.25
C ALA A 119 11.88 -6.36 -7.39
N GLY A 120 12.56 -5.39 -8.03
CA GLY A 120 13.18 -4.25 -7.35
C GLY A 120 12.25 -3.09 -7.01
N ARG A 121 10.99 -3.10 -7.49
CA ARG A 121 9.98 -2.08 -7.17
C ARG A 121 9.04 -2.60 -6.10
N SER A 122 9.59 -2.73 -4.90
CA SER A 122 8.86 -3.25 -3.77
C SER A 122 9.19 -2.55 -2.46
N VAL A 123 8.27 -2.64 -1.51
CA VAL A 123 8.47 -2.22 -0.12
C VAL A 123 8.05 -3.36 0.80
N ARG A 124 9.01 -3.84 1.59
CA ARG A 124 8.76 -4.86 2.61
C ARG A 124 8.25 -4.23 3.89
N PHE A 125 7.42 -4.97 4.62
CA PHE A 125 6.93 -4.55 5.92
C PHE A 125 6.67 -5.74 6.83
N ALA A 126 6.84 -5.52 8.13
CA ALA A 126 6.51 -6.54 9.13
C ALA A 126 5.00 -6.75 9.21
N VAL A 127 4.55 -7.97 9.47
CA VAL A 127 3.15 -8.35 9.68
C VAL A 127 3.06 -9.00 11.05
N ASN A 128 2.05 -8.62 11.83
CA ASN A 128 1.72 -9.38 13.04
C ASN A 128 1.01 -10.65 12.56
N ASN A 129 1.64 -11.80 12.78
CA ASN A 129 1.14 -13.09 12.32
C ASN A 129 0.37 -13.87 13.41
N ASP A 130 -0.25 -13.14 14.35
CA ASP A 130 -1.03 -13.66 15.48
C ASP A 130 -2.52 -13.86 15.13
N ASN A 131 -2.95 -13.44 13.94
CA ASN A 131 -4.35 -13.38 13.49
C ASN A 131 -5.31 -12.63 14.43
N ASP A 132 -4.78 -11.83 15.34
CA ASP A 132 -5.55 -11.21 16.41
C ASP A 132 -6.13 -9.86 15.93
N VAL A 133 -5.27 -8.84 15.83
CA VAL A 133 -5.68 -7.47 15.52
C VAL A 133 -5.15 -7.01 14.17
N TYR A 134 -5.99 -6.28 13.41
CA TYR A 134 -5.56 -5.62 12.18
C TYR A 134 -4.46 -4.58 12.45
N GLY A 135 -3.22 -4.95 12.14
CA GLY A 135 -2.09 -4.04 12.11
C GLY A 135 -2.23 -3.02 10.99
N ARG A 136 -1.89 -1.76 11.27
CA ARG A 136 -1.79 -0.70 10.25
C ARG A 136 -0.33 -0.50 9.86
N ARG A 137 0.00 -0.71 8.59
CA ARG A 137 1.34 -0.45 8.03
C ARG A 137 1.29 0.73 7.08
N ARG A 138 2.24 1.65 7.23
CA ARG A 138 2.39 2.83 6.41
C ARG A 138 3.68 2.67 5.61
N LEU A 139 3.53 2.53 4.31
CA LEU A 139 4.59 2.27 3.36
C LEU A 139 4.78 3.53 2.51
N SER A 140 6.02 3.92 2.28
CA SER A 140 6.36 5.00 1.35
C SER A 140 7.01 4.37 0.14
N CYS A 141 6.48 4.64 -1.05
CA CYS A 141 7.06 4.19 -2.31
C CYS A 141 7.33 5.40 -3.22
N ALA A 142 8.39 5.31 -4.02
CA ALA A 142 8.59 6.24 -5.12
C ALA A 142 7.43 6.04 -6.10
N ALA A 143 6.73 7.11 -6.48
CA ALA A 143 5.57 7.01 -7.35
C ALA A 143 5.98 6.42 -8.71
N ALA A 144 5.69 5.14 -8.93
CA ALA A 144 5.59 4.55 -10.24
C ALA A 144 4.09 4.29 -10.47
N GLY A 145 3.48 4.96 -11.44
CA GLY A 145 2.08 4.74 -11.78
C GLY A 145 1.83 3.25 -12.07
N GLY A 146 0.68 2.72 -11.62
CA GLY A 146 0.29 1.33 -11.89
C GLY A 146 -0.30 0.59 -10.70
N ALA A 147 -0.59 -0.70 -10.93
CA ALA A 147 -1.27 -1.58 -10.00
C ALA A 147 -0.47 -1.81 -8.71
N ALA A 148 -1.18 -2.01 -7.60
CA ALA A 148 -0.60 -2.44 -6.35
C ALA A 148 -0.80 -3.95 -6.21
N ALA A 149 0.29 -4.68 -6.01
CA ALA A 149 0.25 -6.11 -5.69
C ALA A 149 0.81 -6.34 -4.28
N VAL A 150 0.17 -7.19 -3.50
CA VAL A 150 0.53 -7.45 -2.10
C VAL A 150 0.62 -8.94 -1.86
N ARG A 151 1.73 -9.36 -1.24
CA ARG A 151 1.97 -10.71 -0.72
C ARG A 151 2.14 -10.69 0.80
#